data_AF-A0A926U5D3-F1
#
_entry.id   AF-A0A926U5D3-F1
#
_cell.length_a   1.000
_cell.length_b   1.000
_cell.length_c   1.000
_cell.angle_alpha   90.00
_cell.angle_beta   90.00
_cell.angle_gamma   90.00
#
_symmetry.space_group_name_H-M   'P 1'
#
loop_
_entity.id
_entity.type
_entity.pdbx_description
1 polymer ?
#
loop_
_entity_poly.entity_id
_entity_poly.type
_entity_poly.pdbx_seq_one_letter_code
_entity_poly.pdbx_strand_id
1 'polypeptide(L)'
;MLETELAVATVKIVLDVLDKVTGGALEEVGTQLLQYLKTKLQGTLKLDKVREDPALLRATVLDRALEDKRFKSDLEQLVLKFQKLESNTAKTIQNNQSGVNINAENSNVVGQQFFRNQQ
;
A
#
# COMPACT_ATOMS: atom_id res chain seq x y z
N MET A 1 15.18 1.33 2.72
CA MET A 1 14.48 2.64 2.62
C MET A 1 15.04 3.56 3.70
N LEU A 2 15.17 4.87 3.48
CA LEU A 2 15.56 5.79 4.56
C LEU A 2 14.42 5.89 5.59
N GLU A 3 14.74 6.08 6.86
CA GLU A 3 13.76 6.19 7.96
C GLU A 3 12.74 7.31 7.71
N THR A 4 13.19 8.43 7.17
CA THR A 4 12.32 9.56 6.83
C THR A 4 11.39 9.25 5.67
N GLU A 5 11.86 8.50 4.68
CA GLU A 5 11.03 8.05 3.55
C GLU A 5 10.01 7.02 4.03
N LEU A 6 10.42 6.10 4.90
CA LEU A 6 9.56 5.09 5.51
C LEU A 6 8.42 5.75 6.29
N ALA A 7 8.75 6.72 7.16
CA ALA A 7 7.74 7.46 7.92
C ALA A 7 6.75 8.22 7.02
N VAL A 8 7.24 8.85 5.94
CA VAL A 8 6.36 9.54 4.97
C VAL A 8 5.46 8.54 4.23
N ALA A 9 6.00 7.41 3.78
CA ALA A 9 5.24 6.38 3.10
C ALA A 9 4.17 5.77 4.01
N THR A 10 4.52 5.46 5.26
CA THR A 10 3.58 4.96 6.28
C THR A 10 2.41 5.91 6.48
N VAL A 11 2.66 7.21 6.67
CA VAL A 11 1.59 8.21 6.86
C VAL A 11 0.68 8.26 5.64
N LYS A 12 1.23 8.26 4.42
CA LYS A 12 0.43 8.25 3.20
C LYS A 12 -0.48 7.03 3.11
N ILE A 13 0.04 5.83 3.40
CA ILE A 13 -0.74 4.59 3.37
C ILE A 13 -1.85 4.63 4.42
N VAL A 14 -1.54 5.06 5.65
CA VAL A 14 -2.55 5.17 6.71
C VAL A 14 -3.66 6.13 6.32
N LEU A 15 -3.32 7.28 5.74
CA LEU A 15 -4.32 8.24 5.25
C LEU A 15 -5.15 7.66 4.09
N ASP A 16 -4.52 6.97 3.13
CA ASP A 16 -5.22 6.36 1.99
C ASP A 16 -6.20 5.27 2.44
N VAL A 17 -5.80 4.43 3.40
CA VAL A 17 -6.62 3.37 4.00
C VAL A 17 -7.76 3.93 4.84
N LEU A 18 -7.54 5.05 5.52
CA LEU A 18 -8.60 5.72 6.28
C LEU A 18 -9.60 6.41 5.34
N ASP A 19 -9.13 6.99 4.23
CA ASP A 19 -9.94 7.75 3.26
C ASP A 19 -10.74 6.85 2.31
N LYS A 20 -10.15 5.73 1.88
CA LYS A 20 -10.79 4.81 0.94
C LYS A 20 -11.42 3.62 1.62
N VAL A 21 -12.64 3.29 1.18
CA VAL A 21 -13.25 1.96 1.35
C VAL A 21 -12.62 1.02 0.31
N THR A 22 -11.32 0.79 0.38
CA THR A 22 -10.60 -0.03 -0.61
C THR A 22 -10.79 -1.51 -0.30
N GLY A 23 -11.86 -2.15 -0.76
CA GLY A 23 -12.02 -3.60 -0.57
C GLY A 23 -10.90 -4.45 -1.20
N GLY A 24 -10.56 -5.58 -0.58
CA GLY A 24 -9.62 -6.58 -1.10
C GLY A 24 -8.21 -6.51 -0.46
N ALA A 25 -7.21 -7.08 -1.14
CA ALA A 25 -5.87 -7.28 -0.55
C ALA A 25 -5.14 -5.98 -0.14
N LEU A 26 -5.48 -4.85 -0.76
CA LEU A 26 -4.97 -3.52 -0.38
C LEU A 26 -5.55 -3.06 0.97
N GLU A 27 -6.84 -3.27 1.22
CA GLU A 27 -7.45 -3.02 2.54
C GLU A 27 -6.78 -3.86 3.61
N GLU A 28 -6.57 -5.14 3.32
CA GLU A 28 -6.09 -6.07 4.33
C GLU A 28 -4.68 -5.69 4.78
N VAL A 29 -3.80 -5.36 3.84
CA VAL A 29 -2.42 -4.93 4.16
C VAL A 29 -2.42 -3.54 4.78
N GLY A 30 -3.28 -2.63 4.31
CA GLY A 30 -3.45 -1.31 4.89
C GLY A 30 -3.94 -1.35 6.34
N THR A 31 -4.94 -2.19 6.62
CA THR A 31 -5.50 -2.43 7.94
C THR A 31 -4.50 -3.12 8.85
N GLN A 32 -3.73 -4.08 8.33
CA GLN A 32 -2.63 -4.70 9.08
C GLN A 32 -1.58 -3.67 9.49
N LEU A 33 -1.20 -2.76 8.59
CA LEU A 33 -0.28 -1.67 8.91
C LEU A 33 -0.86 -0.73 9.97
N LEU A 34 -2.15 -0.39 9.86
CA LEU A 34 -2.84 0.47 10.82
C LEU A 34 -2.95 -0.19 12.21
N GLN A 35 -3.28 -1.48 12.28
CA GLN A 35 -3.28 -2.27 13.51
C GLN A 35 -1.88 -2.40 14.12
N TYR A 36 -0.86 -2.66 13.28
CA TYR A 36 0.53 -2.75 13.73
C TYR A 36 0.97 -1.44 14.41
N LEU A 37 0.70 -0.30 13.78
CA LEU A 37 0.96 1.01 14.38
C LEU A 37 0.16 1.23 15.65
N LYS A 38 -1.11 0.78 15.68
CA LYS A 38 -1.96 0.90 16.87
C LYS A 38 -1.40 0.16 18.06
N THR A 39 -0.87 -1.04 17.84
CA THR A 39 -0.27 -1.87 18.88
C THR A 39 1.09 -1.32 19.30
N LYS A 40 1.94 -0.92 18.34
CA LYS A 40 3.32 -0.51 18.62
C LYS A 40 3.43 0.92 19.16
N LEU A 41 2.51 1.79 18.78
CA LEU A 41 2.44 3.19 19.24
C LEU A 41 1.33 3.39 20.28
N GLN A 42 0.81 2.29 20.83
CA GLN A 42 -0.21 2.32 21.88
C GLN A 42 0.32 3.11 23.08
N GLY A 43 -0.34 4.21 23.43
CA GLY A 43 0.05 5.08 24.54
C GLY A 43 0.85 6.32 24.13
N THR A 44 1.48 6.32 22.96
CA THR A 44 2.20 7.49 22.42
C THR A 44 1.33 8.30 21.47
N LEU A 45 0.52 7.64 20.66
CA LEU A 45 -0.30 8.30 19.64
C LEU A 45 -1.71 7.70 19.59
N LYS A 46 -2.74 8.57 19.58
CA LYS A 46 -4.12 8.14 19.27
C LYS A 46 -4.31 8.16 17.76
N LEU A 47 -4.43 6.98 17.15
CA LEU A 47 -4.61 6.85 15.69
C LEU A 47 -5.87 7.56 15.16
N ASP A 48 -6.92 7.72 15.97
CA ASP A 48 -8.08 8.54 15.61
C ASP A 48 -7.73 10.00 15.31
N LYS A 49 -6.65 10.52 15.90
CA LYS A 49 -6.17 11.89 15.66
C LYS A 49 -5.20 12.02 14.50
N VAL A 50 -4.83 10.93 13.84
CA VAL A 50 -3.89 10.97 12.71
C VAL A 50 -4.45 11.73 11.52
N ARG A 51 -5.77 11.74 11.36
CA ARG A 51 -6.43 12.60 10.38
C ARG A 51 -6.29 14.09 10.69
N GLU A 52 -6.22 14.44 11.98
CA GLU A 52 -6.08 15.82 12.43
C GLU A 52 -4.62 16.27 12.38
N ASP A 53 -3.68 15.37 12.69
CA ASP A 53 -2.25 15.68 12.72
C ASP A 53 -1.37 14.56 12.12
N PRO A 54 -1.24 14.52 10.78
CA PRO A 54 -0.38 13.54 10.11
C PRO A 54 1.12 13.78 10.36
N ALA A 55 1.50 15.01 10.74
CA ALA A 55 2.87 15.35 11.08
C ALA A 55 3.29 14.69 12.40
N LEU A 56 2.39 14.63 13.38
CA LEU A 56 2.60 13.92 14.64
C LEU A 56 2.82 12.42 14.39
N LEU A 57 2.00 11.78 13.56
CA LEU A 57 2.22 10.36 13.18
C LEU A 57 3.60 10.17 12.55
N ARG A 58 3.97 11.06 11.61
CA ARG A 58 5.28 11.00 10.94
C ARG A 58 6.42 11.07 11.95
N ALA A 59 6.35 12.01 12.88
CA ALA A 59 7.37 12.20 13.90
C ALA A 59 7.46 10.98 14.83
N THR A 60 6.33 10.46 15.31
CA THR A 60 6.32 9.27 16.18
C THR A 60 6.84 8.03 15.47
N VAL A 61 6.48 7.82 14.20
CA VAL A 61 6.98 6.68 13.40
C VAL A 61 8.48 6.81 13.17
N LEU A 62 8.96 8.02 12.85
CA LEU A 62 10.38 8.29 12.65
C LEU A 62 11.18 8.02 13.93
N ASP A 63 10.75 8.59 15.05
CA ASP A 63 11.38 8.43 16.36
C ASP A 63 11.46 6.96 16.77
N ARG A 64 10.35 6.23 16.63
CA ARG A 64 10.31 4.79 16.93
C ARG A 64 11.16 3.95 15.98
N ALA A 65 11.23 4.30 14.70
CA ALA A 65 12.07 3.61 13.72
C ALA A 65 13.58 3.84 13.95
N LEU A 66 13.95 4.97 14.55
CA LEU A 66 15.32 5.26 14.95
C LEU A 66 15.71 4.48 16.22
N GLU A 67 14.77 4.34 17.17
CA GLU A 67 15.00 3.63 18.43
C GLU A 67 14.95 2.09 18.27
N ASP A 68 14.00 1.58 17.50
CA ASP A 68 13.68 0.15 17.41
C ASP A 68 13.87 -0.38 15.98
N LYS A 69 15.01 -1.05 15.76
CA LYS A 69 15.37 -1.64 14.47
C LYS A 69 14.39 -2.73 14.00
N ARG A 70 13.75 -3.46 14.93
CA ARG A 70 12.73 -4.46 14.58
C ARG A 70 11.47 -3.77 14.09
N PHE A 71 11.03 -2.75 14.80
CA PHE A 71 9.91 -1.91 14.37
C PHE A 71 10.15 -1.34 12.96
N LYS A 72 11.35 -0.80 12.69
CA LYS A 72 11.72 -0.31 11.35
C LYS A 72 11.60 -1.40 10.29
N SER A 73 12.13 -2.60 10.55
CA SER A 73 12.14 -3.71 9.58
C SER A 73 10.73 -4.25 9.30
N ASP A 74 9.91 -4.44 10.32
CA ASP A 74 8.52 -4.87 10.17
C ASP A 74 7.70 -3.84 9.40
N LEU A 75 7.90 -2.55 9.72
CA LEU A 75 7.21 -1.46 9.04
C LEU A 75 7.62 -1.36 7.57
N GLU A 76 8.91 -1.52 7.26
CA GLU A 76 9.40 -1.54 5.88
C GLU A 76 8.79 -2.71 5.09
N GLN A 77 8.68 -3.89 5.67
CA GLN A 77 8.02 -5.05 5.05
C GLN A 77 6.56 -4.75 4.70
N LEU A 78 5.80 -4.16 5.62
CA LEU A 78 4.39 -3.82 5.42
C LEU A 78 4.21 -2.74 4.34
N VAL A 79 5.05 -1.70 4.37
CA VAL A 79 5.05 -0.62 3.38
C VAL A 79 5.38 -1.16 1.98
N LEU A 80 6.42 -1.99 1.85
CA LEU A 80 6.79 -2.61 0.58
C LEU A 80 5.69 -3.53 0.05
N LYS A 81 5.03 -4.30 0.93
CA LYS A 81 3.91 -5.17 0.55
C LYS A 81 2.75 -4.35 0.01
N PHE A 82 2.39 -3.24 0.68
CA PHE A 82 1.34 -2.34 0.22
C PHE A 82 1.67 -1.73 -1.15
N GLN A 83 2.87 -1.16 -1.31
CA GLN A 83 3.30 -0.56 -2.58
C GLN A 83 3.34 -1.56 -3.74
N LYS A 84 3.73 -2.82 -3.47
CA LYS A 84 3.71 -3.89 -4.47
C LYS A 84 2.28 -4.23 -4.90
N LEU A 85 1.34 -4.28 -3.96
CA LEU A 85 -0.07 -4.51 -4.26
C LEU A 85 -0.69 -3.32 -5.01
N GLU A 86 -0.42 -2.09 -4.59
CA GLU A 86 -0.85 -0.87 -5.28
C GLU A 86 -0.36 -0.83 -6.73
N SER A 87 0.93 -1.13 -6.94
CA SER A 87 1.54 -1.21 -8.27
C SER A 87 0.91 -2.31 -9.13
N ASN A 88 0.59 -3.47 -8.56
CA ASN A 88 -0.07 -4.56 -9.28
C ASN A 88 -1.51 -4.21 -9.65
N THR A 89 -2.26 -3.56 -8.76
CA THR A 89 -3.62 -3.08 -9.04
C THR A 89 -3.60 -2.03 -10.15
N ALA A 90 -2.63 -1.10 -10.14
CA ALA A 90 -2.44 -0.13 -11.21
C ALA A 90 -2.10 -0.81 -12.55
N LYS A 91 -1.22 -1.82 -12.56
CA LYS A 91 -0.89 -2.60 -13.76
C LYS A 91 -2.08 -3.37 -14.31
N THR A 92 -2.94 -3.94 -13.45
CA THR A 92 -4.15 -4.65 -13.88
C THR A 92 -5.15 -3.70 -14.53
N ILE A 93 -5.34 -2.48 -14.00
CA ILE A 93 -6.23 -1.48 -14.61
C ILE A 93 -5.66 -0.97 -15.95
N GLN A 94 -4.34 -0.77 -16.04
CA GLN A 94 -3.70 -0.41 -17.31
C GLN A 94 -3.82 -1.51 -18.38
N ASN A 95 -3.75 -2.78 -17.98
CA ASN A 95 -3.98 -3.92 -18.88
C ASN A 95 -5.44 -4.09 -19.32
N ASN A 96 -6.39 -3.50 -18.59
CA ASN A 96 -7.80 -3.59 -18.92
C ASN A 96 -8.30 -2.39 -19.74
N GLN A 97 -7.53 -1.29 -19.83
CA GLN A 97 -7.86 -0.12 -20.66
C GLN A 97 -7.24 -0.18 -22.06
N SER A 98 -6.13 -0.90 -22.22
CA SER A 98 -5.59 -1.24 -23.54
C SER A 98 -5.96 -2.69 -23.77
N GLY A 99 -6.81 -3.00 -24.76
CA GLY A 99 -7.38 -4.34 -25.01
C GLY A 99 -6.33 -5.41 -25.36
N VAL A 100 -5.45 -5.72 -24.44
CA VAL A 100 -4.37 -6.70 -24.58
C VAL A 100 -4.38 -7.62 -23.37
N ASN A 101 -4.86 -8.83 -23.61
CA ASN A 101 -4.73 -9.97 -22.71
C ASN A 101 -3.26 -10.22 -22.39
N ILE A 102 -2.78 -9.81 -21.21
CA ILE A 102 -1.47 -10.24 -20.71
C ILE A 102 -1.70 -11.43 -19.79
N ASN A 103 -1.56 -12.60 -20.41
CA ASN A 103 -1.48 -13.89 -19.75
C ASN A 103 -0.28 -13.88 -18.79
N ALA A 104 -0.56 -13.94 -17.48
CA ALA A 104 0.44 -14.26 -16.48
C ALA A 104 0.78 -15.75 -16.60
N GLU A 105 2.03 -16.05 -16.95
CA GLU A 105 2.70 -17.33 -16.69
C GLU A 105 2.02 -18.60 -17.23
N ASN A 106 1.91 -18.72 -18.56
CA ASN A 106 2.24 -19.98 -19.24
C ASN A 106 2.46 -19.71 -20.74
N SER A 107 3.51 -20.31 -21.31
CA SER A 107 3.80 -20.29 -22.73
C SER A 107 2.69 -20.98 -23.53
N ASN A 108 1.65 -20.24 -23.93
CA ASN A 108 0.87 -20.51 -25.15
C ASN A 108 -0.03 -19.31 -25.47
N VAL A 109 0.48 -18.45 -26.35
CA VAL A 109 -0.22 -17.28 -26.88
C VAL A 109 -1.27 -17.78 -27.88
N VAL A 110 -2.52 -17.98 -27.45
CA VAL A 110 -3.65 -18.17 -28.38
C VAL A 110 -4.29 -16.81 -28.59
N GLY A 111 -4.09 -16.27 -29.79
CA GLY A 111 -4.49 -14.94 -30.20
C GLY A 111 -5.98 -14.65 -30.00
N GLN A 112 -6.24 -13.50 -29.38
CA GLN A 112 -7.53 -12.84 -29.40
C GLN A 112 -7.94 -12.58 -30.86
N GLN A 113 -9.06 -13.17 -31.27
CA GLN A 113 -9.72 -12.85 -32.53
C GLN A 113 -10.50 -11.55 -32.35
N PHE A 114 -9.99 -10.47 -32.93
CA PHE A 114 -10.65 -9.17 -32.94
C PHE A 114 -11.91 -9.24 -33.79
N PHE A 115 -13.07 -8.90 -33.22
CA PHE A 115 -14.29 -8.58 -33.96
C PHE A 115 -14.01 -7.39 -34.87
N ARG A 116 -13.92 -7.62 -36.18
CA ARG A 116 -13.89 -6.56 -37.19
C ARG A 116 -15.29 -6.44 -37.79
N ASN A 117 -16.15 -5.64 -37.16
CA ASN A 117 -17.23 -4.96 -37.87
C ASN A 117 -16.63 -3.70 -38.50
N GLN A 118 -16.72 -3.54 -39.81
CA GLN A 118 -17.06 -2.28 -40.49
C GLN A 118 -17.18 -2.52 -42.01
N GLN A 119 -18.41 -2.25 -42.49
CA GLN A 119 -18.85 -1.81 -43.82
C GLN A 119 -18.83 -2.82 -44.98
#